data_AF-A0A931EXQ2-F1
#
_entry.id   AF-A0A931EXQ2-F1
#
_cell.length_a   1.000
_cell.length_b   1.000
_cell.length_c   1.000
_cell.angle_alpha   90.00
_cell.angle_beta   90.00
_cell.angle_gamma   90.00
#
_symmetry.space_group_name_H-M   'P 1'
#
loop_
_entity.id
_entity.type
_entity.pdbx_description
1 polymer ?
#
loop_
_entity_poly.entity_id
_entity_poly.type
_entity_poly.pdbx_seq_one_letter_code
_entity_poly.pdbx_strand_id
1 'polypeptide(L)'
;MRRALIDLVQDRDLPRISVADVAERAGVSRSTFYDHYRDVHELAEAACTAMIDDLVEAIPNPGTKDTPDTTTETLLTFFAHLAEHARLYRGVLGPQGSARVIDHVRRRATVAGYVGARRATTGDDAPSPVDYTARIPHDVPAAFTAGALIGVATDWLEHGCPCSPAEMAALTRPLLVALYRRDGRPTA
;
A
#
# COMPACT_ATOMS: atom_id res chain seq x y z
N MET A 1 -11.18 15.57 -7.81
CA MET A 1 -9.91 15.94 -7.15
C MET A 1 -8.89 14.80 -7.13
N ARG A 2 -9.16 13.61 -6.56
CA ARG A 2 -8.19 12.49 -6.55
C ARG A 2 -7.67 12.13 -7.94
N ARG A 3 -8.55 11.86 -8.90
CA ARG A 3 -8.17 11.59 -10.30
C ARG A 3 -7.32 12.71 -10.91
N ALA A 4 -7.70 13.97 -10.67
CA ALA A 4 -6.92 15.12 -11.13
C ALA A 4 -5.50 15.14 -10.53
N LEU A 5 -5.34 14.80 -9.25
CA LEU A 5 -4.02 14.64 -8.66
C LEU A 5 -3.24 13.49 -9.31
N ILE A 6 -3.90 12.34 -9.54
CA ILE A 6 -3.30 11.17 -10.19
C ILE A 6 -2.78 11.52 -11.58
N ASP A 7 -3.56 12.27 -12.36
CA ASP A 7 -3.15 12.73 -13.69
C ASP A 7 -1.98 13.71 -13.61
N LEU A 8 -1.98 14.61 -12.62
CA LEU A 8 -0.91 15.61 -12.46
C LEU A 8 0.43 14.99 -12.03
N VAL A 9 0.40 13.95 -11.19
CA VAL A 9 1.63 13.25 -10.81
C VAL A 9 2.21 12.38 -11.93
N GLN A 10 1.49 12.20 -13.05
CA GLN A 10 2.06 11.57 -14.25
C GLN A 10 3.11 12.46 -14.93
N ASP A 11 2.97 13.78 -14.79
CA ASP A 11 3.74 14.79 -15.51
C ASP A 11 4.80 15.49 -14.62
N ARG A 12 4.55 15.58 -13.31
CA ARG A 12 5.39 16.32 -12.36
C ARG A 12 5.36 15.74 -10.95
N ASP A 13 6.43 15.96 -10.19
CA ASP A 13 6.53 15.50 -8.81
C ASP A 13 5.49 16.17 -7.88
N LEU A 14 5.00 15.43 -6.88
CA LEU A 14 3.99 15.88 -5.94
C LEU A 14 4.29 17.25 -5.29
N PRO A 15 5.53 17.56 -4.86
CA PRO A 15 5.85 18.88 -4.27
C PRO A 15 5.69 20.06 -5.24
N ARG A 16 5.63 19.81 -6.55
CA ARG A 16 5.46 20.84 -7.60
C ARG A 16 4.01 21.02 -8.02
N ILE A 17 3.08 20.30 -7.40
CA ILE A 17 1.64 20.39 -7.66
C ILE A 17 1.01 21.31 -6.61
N SER A 18 0.35 22.37 -7.06
CA SER A 18 -0.38 23.29 -6.18
C SER A 18 -1.87 22.95 -6.09
N VAL A 19 -2.54 23.55 -5.10
CA VAL A 19 -4.02 23.49 -5.01
C VAL A 19 -4.68 24.06 -6.25
N ALA A 20 -4.08 25.11 -6.86
CA ALA A 20 -4.62 25.73 -8.07
C ALA A 20 -4.62 24.73 -9.24
N ASP A 21 -3.50 24.02 -9.42
CA ASP A 21 -3.35 23.00 -10.46
C ASP A 21 -4.42 21.90 -10.34
N VAL A 22 -4.63 21.41 -9.11
CA VAL A 22 -5.62 20.36 -8.86
C VAL A 22 -7.03 20.87 -9.07
N ALA A 23 -7.35 22.08 -8.59
CA ALA A 23 -8.68 22.68 -8.73
C ALA A 23 -9.02 22.90 -10.21
N GLU A 24 -8.08 23.44 -10.99
CA GLU A 24 -8.20 23.61 -12.44
C GLU A 24 -8.41 22.28 -13.14
N ARG A 25 -7.53 21.29 -12.91
CA ARG A 25 -7.64 19.97 -13.55
C ARG A 25 -8.92 19.22 -13.16
N ALA A 26 -9.42 19.41 -11.94
CA ALA A 26 -10.65 18.79 -11.46
C ALA A 26 -11.92 19.54 -11.87
N GLY A 27 -11.83 20.73 -12.46
CA GLY A 27 -12.98 21.56 -12.80
C GLY A 27 -13.74 22.08 -11.58
N VAL A 28 -13.05 22.35 -10.46
CA VAL A 28 -13.66 22.83 -9.21
C VAL A 28 -13.02 24.15 -8.75
N SER A 29 -13.70 24.88 -7.87
CA SER A 29 -13.12 26.09 -7.27
C SER A 29 -12.06 25.73 -6.21
N ARG A 30 -11.15 26.67 -5.91
CA ARG A 30 -10.22 26.51 -4.78
C ARG A 30 -10.95 26.41 -3.45
N SER A 31 -12.10 27.10 -3.30
CA SER A 31 -12.95 26.97 -2.11
C SER A 31 -13.43 25.54 -1.93
N THR A 32 -13.95 24.94 -3.01
CA THR A 32 -14.40 23.54 -3.03
C THR A 32 -13.28 22.57 -2.72
N PHE A 33 -12.03 22.86 -3.14
CA PHE A 33 -10.89 22.07 -2.69
C PHE A 33 -10.72 22.14 -1.17
N TYR A 34 -10.69 23.35 -0.61
CA TYR A 34 -10.48 23.57 0.82
C TYR A 34 -11.63 23.07 1.71
N ASP A 35 -12.83 22.89 1.15
CA ASP A 35 -13.95 22.23 1.84
C ASP A 35 -13.65 20.74 2.15
N HIS A 36 -12.74 20.11 1.41
CA HIS A 36 -12.41 18.70 1.54
C HIS A 36 -10.96 18.43 1.98
N TYR A 37 -10.02 19.30 1.62
CA TYR A 37 -8.58 19.09 1.83
C TYR A 37 -7.87 20.39 2.19
N ARG A 38 -7.03 20.36 3.21
CA ARG A 38 -6.20 21.50 3.64
C ARG A 38 -5.05 21.77 2.69
N ASP A 39 -4.50 20.73 2.08
CA ASP A 39 -3.40 20.82 1.13
C ASP A 39 -3.36 19.63 0.14
N VAL A 40 -2.45 19.70 -0.82
CA VAL A 40 -2.25 18.66 -1.84
C VAL A 40 -1.76 17.35 -1.23
N HIS A 41 -1.04 17.39 -0.10
CA HIS A 41 -0.59 16.18 0.58
C HIS A 41 -1.76 15.44 1.25
N GLU A 42 -2.76 16.14 1.76
CA GLU A 42 -3.96 15.51 2.36
C GLU A 42 -4.81 14.86 1.27
N LEU A 43 -4.90 15.50 0.11
CA LEU A 43 -5.50 14.86 -1.06
C LEU A 43 -4.68 13.62 -1.51
N ALA A 44 -3.35 13.69 -1.45
CA ALA A 44 -2.49 12.55 -1.78
C ALA A 44 -2.68 11.39 -0.80
N GLU A 45 -2.77 11.65 0.51
CA GLU A 45 -3.11 10.64 1.52
C GLU A 45 -4.48 10.00 1.25
N ALA A 46 -5.48 10.80 0.87
CA ALA A 46 -6.80 10.29 0.52
C ALA A 46 -6.79 9.48 -0.77
N ALA A 47 -5.95 9.83 -1.75
CA ALA A 47 -5.74 9.01 -2.95
C ALA A 47 -5.05 7.69 -2.61
N CYS A 48 -4.02 7.72 -1.77
CA CYS A 48 -3.29 6.51 -1.33
C CYS A 48 -4.13 5.59 -0.47
N THR A 49 -4.99 6.17 0.37
CA THR A 49 -6.01 5.46 1.14
C THR A 49 -6.86 4.58 0.22
N ALA A 50 -7.45 5.18 -0.82
CA ALA A 50 -8.29 4.44 -1.75
C ALA A 50 -7.51 3.31 -2.44
N MET A 51 -6.30 3.57 -2.91
CA MET A 51 -5.49 2.53 -3.56
C MET A 51 -5.09 1.39 -2.61
N ILE A 52 -4.75 1.69 -1.36
CA ILE A 52 -4.42 0.66 -0.37
C ILE A 52 -5.67 -0.16 -0.06
N ASP A 53 -6.84 0.47 0.01
CA ASP A 53 -8.11 -0.24 0.17
C ASP A 53 -8.40 -1.16 -1.01
N ASP A 54 -8.28 -0.65 -2.24
CA ASP A 54 -8.44 -1.45 -3.46
C ASP A 54 -7.46 -2.64 -3.49
N LEU A 55 -6.21 -2.41 -3.07
CA LEU A 55 -5.19 -3.45 -2.96
C LEU A 55 -5.53 -4.49 -1.88
N VAL A 56 -5.95 -4.06 -0.69
CA VAL A 56 -6.33 -4.96 0.40
C VAL A 56 -7.55 -5.80 0.04
N GLU A 57 -8.51 -5.21 -0.68
CA GLU A 57 -9.68 -5.93 -1.21
C GLU A 57 -9.31 -6.91 -2.33
N ALA A 58 -8.31 -6.59 -3.16
CA ALA A 58 -7.84 -7.46 -4.23
C ALA A 58 -7.01 -8.65 -3.73
N ILE A 59 -6.39 -8.54 -2.56
CA ILE A 59 -5.59 -9.64 -1.99
C ILE A 59 -6.51 -10.80 -1.60
N PRO A 60 -6.25 -12.03 -2.09
CA PRO A 60 -7.03 -13.20 -1.74
C PRO A 60 -7.08 -13.41 -0.22
N ASN A 61 -8.25 -13.69 0.33
CA ASN A 61 -8.42 -13.90 1.77
C ASN A 61 -7.65 -15.17 2.21
N PRO A 62 -6.66 -15.07 3.12
CA PRO A 62 -5.86 -16.22 3.55
C PRO A 62 -6.67 -17.32 4.26
N GLY A 63 -7.91 -17.04 4.69
CA GLY A 63 -8.78 -18.00 5.38
C GLY A 63 -9.21 -19.23 4.57
N THR A 64 -9.03 -19.23 3.23
CA THR A 64 -9.57 -20.32 2.40
C THR A 64 -8.65 -21.53 2.21
N LYS A 65 -7.35 -21.42 2.51
CA LYS A 65 -6.38 -22.52 2.65
C LYS A 65 -4.96 -21.92 2.78
N ASP A 66 -4.25 -22.26 3.85
CA ASP A 66 -2.79 -22.07 3.96
C ASP A 66 -2.08 -23.02 2.97
N THR A 67 -2.18 -22.71 1.69
CA THR A 67 -1.44 -23.42 0.64
C THR A 67 -0.21 -22.60 0.24
N PRO A 68 0.90 -23.24 -0.13
CA PRO A 68 2.10 -22.57 -0.63
C PRO A 68 1.85 -21.57 -1.78
N ASP A 69 0.71 -21.67 -2.46
CA ASP A 69 0.26 -20.77 -3.53
C ASP A 69 -0.25 -19.42 -3.03
N THR A 70 -0.91 -19.35 -1.87
CA THR A 70 -1.62 -18.14 -1.42
C THR A 70 -0.69 -16.96 -1.13
N THR A 71 0.52 -17.21 -0.62
CA THR A 71 1.55 -16.17 -0.47
C THR A 71 2.04 -15.66 -1.82
N THR A 72 2.19 -16.56 -2.80
CA THR A 72 2.62 -16.20 -4.15
C THR A 72 1.56 -15.36 -4.84
N GLU A 73 0.29 -15.76 -4.76
CA GLU A 73 -0.85 -15.03 -5.31
C GLU A 73 -0.99 -13.64 -4.67
N THR A 74 -0.90 -13.55 -3.33
CA THR A 74 -0.91 -12.27 -2.62
C THR A 74 0.18 -11.32 -3.11
N LEU A 75 1.41 -11.83 -3.24
CA LEU A 75 2.54 -11.03 -3.74
C LEU A 75 2.36 -10.64 -5.21
N LEU A 76 1.85 -11.55 -6.04
CA LEU A 76 1.57 -11.27 -7.44
C LEU A 76 0.53 -10.16 -7.57
N THR A 77 -0.60 -10.27 -6.85
CA THR A 77 -1.64 -9.22 -6.80
C THR A 77 -1.06 -7.89 -6.34
N PHE A 78 -0.23 -7.91 -5.29
CA PHE A 78 0.45 -6.72 -4.78
C PHE A 78 1.31 -6.04 -5.84
N PHE A 79 2.25 -6.76 -6.46
CA PHE A 79 3.12 -6.16 -7.48
C PHE A 79 2.38 -5.81 -8.77
N ALA A 80 1.31 -6.55 -9.12
CA ALA A 80 0.50 -6.24 -10.30
C ALA A 80 -0.24 -4.92 -10.13
N HIS A 81 -0.85 -4.69 -8.96
CA HIS A 81 -1.52 -3.44 -8.63
C HIS A 81 -0.54 -2.26 -8.61
N LEU A 82 0.66 -2.46 -8.07
CA LEU A 82 1.73 -1.46 -8.11
C LEU A 82 2.17 -1.14 -9.55
N ALA A 83 2.34 -2.15 -10.41
CA ALA A 83 2.72 -1.94 -11.81
C ALA A 83 1.65 -1.18 -12.60
N GLU A 84 0.38 -1.52 -12.40
CA GLU A 84 -0.77 -0.85 -13.02
C GLU A 84 -0.79 0.65 -12.67
N HIS A 85 -0.41 0.99 -11.44
CA HIS A 85 -0.41 2.36 -10.92
C HIS A 85 1.01 2.92 -10.69
N ALA A 86 2.02 2.42 -11.42
CA ALA A 86 3.43 2.62 -11.09
C ALA A 86 3.86 4.08 -11.00
N ARG A 87 3.40 4.94 -11.92
CA ARG A 87 3.75 6.36 -11.93
C ARG A 87 3.22 7.11 -10.70
N LEU A 88 2.01 6.78 -10.28
CA LEU A 88 1.38 7.35 -9.09
C LEU A 88 2.11 6.89 -7.83
N TYR A 89 2.33 5.58 -7.69
CA TYR A 89 3.10 5.06 -6.56
C TYR A 89 4.53 5.60 -6.54
N ARG A 90 5.20 5.79 -7.68
CA ARG A 90 6.51 6.42 -7.74
C ARG A 90 6.48 7.89 -7.29
N GLY A 91 5.48 8.65 -7.71
CA GLY A 91 5.30 10.04 -7.29
C GLY A 91 5.02 10.21 -5.80
N VAL A 92 4.52 9.15 -5.14
CA VAL A 92 4.17 9.15 -3.73
C VAL A 92 5.23 8.51 -2.84
N LEU A 93 5.74 7.35 -3.23
CA LEU A 93 6.64 6.48 -2.45
C LEU A 93 8.11 6.64 -2.82
N GLY A 94 8.41 7.27 -3.97
CA GLY A 94 9.77 7.53 -4.42
C GLY A 94 10.43 8.70 -3.67
N PRO A 95 11.62 9.14 -4.12
CA PRO A 95 12.46 10.06 -3.35
C PRO A 95 11.87 11.46 -3.19
N GLN A 96 11.01 11.85 -4.14
CA GLN A 96 10.28 13.12 -4.14
C GLN A 96 8.89 13.01 -3.48
N GLY A 97 8.58 11.83 -2.93
CA GLY A 97 7.37 11.56 -2.17
C GLY A 97 7.28 12.37 -0.90
N SER A 98 6.07 12.49 -0.35
CA SER A 98 5.87 13.15 0.93
C SER A 98 6.12 12.17 2.06
N ALA A 99 7.00 12.53 3.00
CA ALA A 99 7.22 11.74 4.22
C ALA A 99 5.92 11.45 4.97
N ARG A 100 4.98 12.40 4.94
CA ARG A 100 3.64 12.26 5.53
C ARG A 100 2.82 11.14 4.86
N VAL A 101 2.84 11.10 3.53
CA VAL A 101 2.12 10.10 2.75
C VAL A 101 2.78 8.72 2.88
N ILE A 102 4.12 8.65 2.85
CA ILE A 102 4.88 7.41 3.04
C ILE A 102 4.57 6.79 4.41
N ASP A 103 4.57 7.61 5.46
CA ASP A 103 4.24 7.20 6.82
C ASP A 103 2.78 6.74 6.95
N HIS A 104 1.85 7.41 6.25
CA HIS A 104 0.46 6.97 6.13
C HIS A 104 0.32 5.60 5.46
N VAL A 105 0.98 5.39 4.31
CA VAL A 105 0.98 4.10 3.60
C VAL A 105 1.54 2.99 4.49
N ARG A 106 2.66 3.25 5.17
CA ARG A 106 3.29 2.29 6.08
C ARG A 106 2.36 1.88 7.23
N ARG A 107 1.74 2.85 7.91
CA ARG A 107 0.80 2.56 9.00
C ARG A 107 -0.34 1.67 8.53
N ARG A 108 -0.93 1.97 7.37
CA ARG A 108 -2.05 1.18 6.85
C ARG A 108 -1.66 -0.22 6.43
N ALA A 109 -0.51 -0.38 5.77
CA ALA A 109 0.03 -1.69 5.44
C ALA A 109 0.28 -2.53 6.71
N THR A 110 0.78 -1.91 7.79
CA THR A 110 0.93 -2.59 9.09
C THR A 110 -0.41 -3.04 9.67
N VAL A 111 -1.44 -2.18 9.65
CA VAL A 111 -2.79 -2.54 10.12
C VAL A 111 -3.37 -3.68 9.29
N ALA A 112 -3.27 -3.60 7.96
CA ALA A 112 -3.76 -4.65 7.06
C ALA A 112 -3.06 -5.99 7.33
N GLY A 113 -1.73 -5.99 7.47
CA GLY A 113 -0.96 -7.19 7.81
C GLY A 113 -1.34 -7.80 9.15
N TYR A 114 -1.51 -6.96 10.19
CA TYR A 114 -1.94 -7.40 11.52
C TYR A 114 -3.35 -8.02 11.50
N VAL A 115 -4.32 -7.36 10.85
CA VAL A 115 -5.69 -7.87 10.75
C VAL A 115 -5.74 -9.15 9.94
N GLY A 116 -5.00 -9.23 8.81
CA GLY A 116 -4.90 -10.44 7.99
C GLY A 116 -4.33 -11.62 8.76
N ALA A 117 -3.24 -11.43 9.50
CA ALA A 117 -2.64 -12.47 10.34
C ALA A 117 -3.61 -12.93 11.44
N ARG A 118 -4.31 -12.00 12.10
CA ARG A 118 -5.32 -12.35 13.10
C ARG A 118 -6.45 -13.18 12.52
N ARG A 119 -7.02 -12.79 11.38
CA ARG A 119 -8.09 -13.54 10.70
C ARG A 119 -7.68 -14.98 10.42
N ALA A 120 -6.47 -15.18 9.90
CA ALA A 120 -5.92 -16.52 9.66
C ALA A 120 -5.84 -17.37 10.94
N THR A 121 -5.50 -16.76 12.09
CA THR A 121 -5.44 -17.48 13.38
C THR A 121 -6.79 -17.75 14.02
N THR A 122 -7.77 -16.82 13.91
CA THR A 122 -9.09 -16.97 14.54
C THR A 122 -10.12 -17.67 13.66
N GLY A 123 -9.85 -17.87 12.37
CA GLY A 123 -10.82 -18.41 11.41
C GLY A 123 -12.03 -17.48 11.20
N ASP A 124 -11.84 -16.18 11.46
CA ASP A 124 -12.90 -15.18 11.30
C ASP A 124 -12.91 -14.70 9.85
N ASP A 125 -13.79 -15.31 9.05
CA ASP A 125 -13.96 -15.03 7.62
C ASP A 125 -14.93 -13.87 7.36
N ALA A 126 -15.46 -13.20 8.40
CA ALA A 126 -16.38 -12.11 8.20
C ALA A 126 -15.68 -10.93 7.48
N PRO A 127 -16.20 -10.47 6.32
CA PRO A 127 -15.69 -9.27 5.67
C PRO A 127 -16.09 -8.06 6.51
N SER A 128 -15.26 -7.71 7.48
CA SER A 128 -15.34 -6.44 8.18
C SER A 128 -14.37 -5.45 7.52
N PRO A 129 -14.80 -4.22 7.22
CA PRO A 129 -13.88 -3.16 6.83
C PRO A 129 -12.74 -3.07 7.83
N VAL A 130 -11.50 -3.04 7.35
CA VAL A 130 -10.36 -2.83 8.23
C VAL A 130 -10.48 -1.41 8.79
N ASP A 131 -10.61 -1.27 10.10
CA ASP A 131 -10.55 0.05 10.74
C ASP A 131 -9.09 0.49 10.80
N TYR A 132 -8.65 1.22 9.78
CA TYR A 132 -7.29 1.77 9.71
C TYR A 132 -7.03 2.92 10.69
N THR A 133 -8.08 3.40 11.37
CA THR A 133 -7.97 4.40 12.45
C THR A 133 -7.85 3.74 13.82
N ALA A 134 -8.14 2.44 13.93
CA ALA A 134 -8.02 1.70 15.17
C ALA A 134 -6.57 1.66 15.64
N ARG A 135 -6.37 1.95 16.92
CA ARG A 135 -5.09 1.75 17.58
C ARG A 135 -4.85 0.25 17.76
N ILE A 136 -4.10 -0.35 16.84
CA ILE A 136 -3.63 -1.73 17.00
C ILE A 136 -2.53 -1.80 18.06
N PRO A 137 -2.40 -2.93 18.79
CA PRO A 137 -1.21 -3.20 19.60
C PRO A 137 0.06 -3.13 18.75
N HIS A 138 1.20 -2.88 19.40
CA HIS A 138 2.48 -2.93 18.72
C HIS A 138 2.78 -4.36 18.24
N ASP A 139 2.70 -4.58 16.94
CA ASP A 139 2.93 -5.86 16.29
C ASP A 139 4.20 -5.79 15.42
N VAL A 140 5.28 -6.38 15.93
CA VAL A 140 6.60 -6.35 15.28
C VAL A 140 6.57 -7.08 13.92
N PRO A 141 6.01 -8.31 13.81
CA PRO A 141 5.93 -9.00 12.52
C PRO A 141 5.17 -8.21 11.43
N ALA A 142 4.04 -7.61 11.77
CA ALA A 142 3.26 -6.80 10.82
C ALA A 142 4.00 -5.53 10.41
N ALA A 143 4.61 -4.82 11.37
CA ALA A 143 5.39 -3.62 11.09
C ALA A 143 6.63 -3.93 10.22
N PHE A 144 7.31 -5.05 10.50
CA PHE A 144 8.44 -5.51 9.70
C PHE A 144 8.01 -5.85 8.28
N THR A 145 6.93 -6.62 8.13
CA THR A 145 6.42 -7.07 6.81
C THR A 145 6.00 -5.89 5.95
N ALA A 146 5.25 -4.94 6.53
CA ALA A 146 4.88 -3.71 5.86
C ALA A 146 6.11 -2.89 5.42
N GLY A 147 7.10 -2.73 6.30
CA GLY A 147 8.33 -2.02 5.99
C GLY A 147 9.14 -2.69 4.87
N ALA A 148 9.28 -4.01 4.91
CA ALA A 148 10.00 -4.79 3.91
C ALA A 148 9.33 -4.72 2.53
N LEU A 149 8.01 -4.94 2.48
CA LEU A 149 7.25 -4.87 1.22
C LEU A 149 7.27 -3.46 0.60
N ILE A 150 7.09 -2.41 1.41
CA ILE A 150 7.16 -1.03 0.92
C ILE A 150 8.57 -0.72 0.42
N GLY A 151 9.62 -1.15 1.14
CA GLY A 151 11.00 -0.94 0.71
C GLY A 151 11.30 -1.59 -0.64
N VAL A 152 10.92 -2.86 -0.82
CA VAL A 152 11.10 -3.58 -2.09
C VAL A 152 10.26 -2.93 -3.21
N ALA A 153 9.03 -2.53 -2.92
CA ALA A 153 8.15 -1.86 -3.88
C ALA A 153 8.72 -0.52 -4.34
N THR A 154 9.20 0.31 -3.40
CA THR A 154 9.81 1.61 -3.71
C THR A 154 11.03 1.43 -4.61
N ASP A 155 11.95 0.53 -4.27
CA ASP A 155 13.15 0.25 -5.07
C ASP A 155 12.79 -0.20 -6.49
N TRP A 156 11.84 -1.13 -6.62
CA TRP A 156 11.38 -1.64 -7.91
C TRP A 156 10.74 -0.55 -8.79
N LEU A 157 9.91 0.32 -8.20
CA LEU A 157 9.27 1.44 -8.89
C LEU A 157 10.28 2.53 -9.32
N GLU A 158 11.29 2.79 -8.49
CA GLU A 158 12.34 3.77 -8.79
C GLU A 158 13.18 3.36 -10.00
N HIS A 159 13.45 2.05 -10.14
CA HIS A 159 14.16 1.48 -11.28
C HIS A 159 13.26 1.24 -12.51
N GLY A 160 12.01 1.71 -12.50
CA GLY A 160 11.11 1.64 -13.65
C GLY A 160 10.52 0.24 -13.88
N CYS A 161 10.34 -0.54 -12.81
CA CYS A 161 9.82 -1.91 -12.86
C CYS A 161 10.63 -2.83 -13.81
N PRO A 162 11.93 -3.05 -13.55
CA PRO A 162 12.85 -3.73 -14.49
C PRO A 162 12.49 -5.20 -14.78
N CYS A 163 11.72 -5.83 -13.90
CA CYS A 163 11.17 -7.17 -14.07
C CYS A 163 9.66 -7.17 -13.80
N SER A 164 8.97 -8.18 -14.29
CA SER A 164 7.51 -8.32 -14.20
C SER A 164 7.03 -8.47 -12.75
N PRO A 165 5.74 -8.16 -12.47
CA PRO A 165 5.15 -8.42 -11.16
C PRO A 165 5.34 -9.86 -10.64
N ALA A 166 5.25 -10.84 -11.54
CA ALA A 166 5.44 -12.26 -11.21
C ALA A 166 6.89 -12.57 -10.80
N GLU A 167 7.87 -12.01 -11.50
CA GLU A 167 9.28 -12.15 -11.16
C GLU A 167 9.58 -11.50 -9.80
N MET A 168 9.07 -10.29 -9.55
CA MET A 168 9.22 -9.64 -8.24
C MET A 168 8.57 -10.41 -7.10
N ALA A 169 7.37 -10.97 -7.33
CA ALA A 169 6.71 -11.84 -6.37
C ALA A 169 7.58 -13.07 -6.05
N ALA A 170 8.14 -13.71 -7.07
CA ALA A 170 9.02 -14.87 -6.92
C ALA A 170 10.31 -14.56 -6.16
N LEU A 171 10.91 -13.39 -6.38
CA LEU A 171 12.10 -12.92 -5.65
C LEU A 171 11.80 -12.57 -4.18
N THR A 172 10.62 -12.01 -3.91
CA THR A 172 10.22 -11.55 -2.56
C THR A 172 9.76 -12.70 -1.67
N ARG A 173 9.06 -13.70 -2.23
CA ARG A 173 8.49 -14.84 -1.51
C ARG A 173 9.46 -15.57 -0.56
N PRO A 174 10.65 -16.01 -0.99
CA PRO A 174 11.54 -16.76 -0.09
C PRO A 174 12.02 -15.92 1.10
N LEU A 175 12.14 -14.60 0.95
CA LEU A 175 12.51 -13.68 2.03
C LEU A 175 11.40 -13.62 3.08
N LEU A 176 10.14 -13.47 2.65
CA LEU A 176 9.00 -13.48 3.56
C LEU A 176 8.82 -14.81 4.27
N VAL A 177 8.90 -15.92 3.52
CA VAL A 177 8.75 -17.27 4.09
C VAL A 177 9.85 -17.57 5.12
N ALA A 178 11.08 -17.09 4.91
CA ALA A 178 12.17 -17.28 5.86
C ALA A 178 11.92 -16.56 7.21
N LEU A 179 11.19 -15.45 7.21
CA LEU A 179 10.81 -14.74 8.44
C LEU A 179 9.84 -15.57 9.27
N TYR A 180 8.77 -16.08 8.65
CA TYR A 180 7.71 -16.79 9.36
C TYR A 180 8.08 -18.25 9.72
N ARG A 181 9.07 -18.87 9.07
CA ARG A 181 9.56 -20.21 9.47
C ARG A 181 10.27 -20.23 10.83
N ARG A 182 10.74 -19.09 11.35
CA ARG A 182 11.46 -19.06 12.65
C ARG A 182 10.54 -19.13 13.86
N ASP A 183 9.23 -18.91 13.71
CA ASP A 183 8.25 -18.98 14.80
C ASP A 183 7.67 -20.40 15.02
N GLY A 184 8.10 -21.38 14.22
CA GLY A 184 7.61 -22.75 14.25
C GLY A 184 8.40 -23.74 15.11
N ARG A 185 8.89 -23.37 16.30
CA ARG A 185 9.33 -24.39 17.29
C ARG A 185 8.79 -24.14 18.70
N PRO A 186 8.21 -25.16 19.36
CA PRO A 186 7.95 -25.14 20.79
C PRO A 186 9.30 -25.15 21.52
N THR A 187 9.48 -24.25 22.49
CA THR A 187 10.52 -24.44 23.50
C THR A 187 10.13 -25.66 24.34
N ALA A 188 11.04 -26.64 24.36
CA ALA A 188 10.98 -27.86 25.14
C ALA A 188 10.80 -27.62 26.65
#